data_AF-H1Z3I3-F1
#
_entry.id   AF-H1Z3I3-F1
#
_cell.length_a   1.000
_cell.length_b   1.000
_cell.length_c   1.000
_cell.angle_alpha   90.00
_cell.angle_beta   90.00
_cell.angle_gamma   90.00
#
_symmetry.space_group_name_H-M   'P 1'
#
loop_
_entity.id
_entity.type
_entity.pdbx_description
1 polymer ?
#
loop_
_entity_poly.entity_id
_entity_poly.type
_entity_poly.pdbx_seq_one_letter_code
_entity_poly.pdbx_strand_id
1 'polypeptide(L)' 'MNTKITGIFNEGDTERIREWVKKETESIYNSTDELAEIKMEIKSLRKAVESMDKKIERIERILEKFSD' A
#
# COMPACT_ATOMS: atom_id res chain seq x y z
N MET A 1 33.73 33.01 8.90
CA MET A 1 34.68 31.88 9.04
C MET A 1 34.13 30.73 8.22
N ASN A 2 34.95 30.16 7.34
CA ASN A 2 34.57 29.13 6.38
C ASN A 2 34.71 27.76 7.07
N THR A 3 33.61 27.05 7.35
CA THR A 3 33.67 25.72 7.98
C THR A 3 34.12 24.69 6.94
N LYS A 4 35.42 24.36 6.98
CA LYS A 4 36.01 23.32 6.15
C LYS A 4 35.54 21.97 6.69
N ILE A 5 34.76 21.22 5.91
CA ILE A 5 34.42 19.83 6.23
C ILE A 5 35.72 19.01 6.16
N THR A 6 36.25 18.62 7.32
CA THR A 6 37.39 17.70 7.42
C THR A 6 36.85 16.28 7.37
N GLY A 7 36.90 15.65 6.20
CA GLY A 7 36.46 14.28 6.01
C GLY A 7 37.42 13.30 6.68
N ILE A 8 37.08 12.83 7.88
CA ILE A 8 37.52 11.54 8.41
C ILE A 8 36.29 10.94 9.07
N PHE A 9 35.58 10.07 8.35
CA PHE A 9 34.53 9.24 8.95
C PHE A 9 35.22 8.15 9.77
N ASN A 10 34.86 7.99 11.05
CA ASN A 10 35.37 6.89 11.85
C ASN A 10 34.51 5.63 11.64
N GLU A 11 35.00 4.46 12.04
CA GLU A 11 34.26 3.20 11.92
C GLU A 11 32.88 3.27 12.59
N GLY A 12 32.77 3.97 13.72
CA GLY A 12 31.49 4.22 14.40
C GLY A 12 30.49 5.08 13.62
N ASP A 13 30.96 6.02 12.79
CA ASP A 13 30.09 6.80 11.91
C ASP A 13 29.57 5.94 10.75
N THR A 14 30.43 5.04 10.26
CA THR A 14 30.09 4.09 9.19
C THR A 14 29.06 3.06 9.66
N GLU A 15 29.22 2.53 10.88
CA GLU A 15 28.25 1.59 11.46
C GLU A 15 26.88 2.24 11.68
N ARG A 16 26.86 3.47 12.23
CA ARG A 16 25.63 4.21 12.46
C ARG A 16 24.89 4.54 11.16
N ILE A 17 25.61 4.89 10.09
CA ILE A 17 25.01 5.09 8.76
C ILE A 17 24.44 3.76 8.24
N ARG A 18 25.14 2.65 8.40
CA ARG A 18 24.67 1.31 7.98
C ARG A 18 23.38 0.91 8.70
N GLU A 19 23.32 1.09 10.01
CA GLU A 19 22.12 0.81 10.82
C GLU A 19 20.94 1.69 10.38
N TRP A 20 21.18 2.97 10.14
CA TRP A 20 20.15 3.88 9.64
C TRP A 20 19.63 3.44 8.27
N VAL A 21 20.51 3.17 7.30
CA VAL A 21 20.11 2.67 5.97
C VAL A 21 19.32 1.37 6.08
N LYS A 22 19.74 0.43 6.95
CA LYS A 22 19.04 -0.83 7.17
C LYS A 22 17.62 -0.58 7.69
N LYS A 23 17.46 0.28 8.69
CA LYS A 23 16.16 0.61 9.28
C LYS A 23 15.22 1.28 8.27
N GLU A 24 15.72 2.24 7.49
CA GLU A 24 14.92 2.90 6.45
C GLU A 24 14.50 1.89 5.37
N THR A 25 15.39 0.98 4.99
CA THR A 25 15.10 -0.05 3.99
C THR A 25 14.03 -1.03 4.50
N GLU A 26 14.12 -1.49 5.74
CA GLU A 26 13.10 -2.32 6.39
C GLU A 26 11.74 -1.59 6.46
N SER A 27 11.74 -0.30 6.79
CA SER A 27 10.53 0.52 6.79
C SER A 27 9.88 0.60 5.41
N ILE A 28 10.67 0.77 4.35
CA ILE A 28 10.16 0.81 2.96
C ILE A 28 9.57 -0.54 2.55
N TYR A 29 10.20 -1.65 2.93
CA TYR A 29 9.67 -2.99 2.65
C TYR A 29 8.32 -3.20 3.34
N ASN A 30 8.22 -2.87 4.64
CA ASN A 30 6.95 -2.99 5.37
C ASN A 30 5.84 -2.14 4.73
N SER A 31 6.13 -0.89 4.37
CA SER A 31 5.16 -0.04 3.66
C SER A 31 4.78 -0.59 2.29
N THR A 32 5.69 -1.29 1.61
CA THR A 32 5.40 -1.93 0.31
C THR A 32 4.47 -3.13 0.47
N ASP A 33 4.66 -3.93 1.53
CA ASP A 33 3.81 -5.05 1.86
C ASP A 33 2.40 -4.60 2.26
N GLU A 34 2.29 -3.56 3.11
CA GLU A 34 1.00 -2.94 3.48
C GLU A 34 0.24 -2.43 2.23
N LEU A 35 0.94 -1.79 1.29
CA LEU A 35 0.33 -1.34 0.03
C LEU A 35 -0.15 -2.52 -0.84
N ALA A 36 0.57 -3.64 -0.83
CA ALA A 36 0.15 -4.84 -1.55
C ALA A 36 -1.12 -5.44 -0.94
N GLU A 37 -1.22 -5.48 0.39
CA GLU A 37 -2.42 -5.91 1.11
C GLU A 37 -3.63 -5.01 0.81
N ILE A 38 -3.46 -3.69 0.94
CA ILE A 38 -4.51 -2.72 0.60
C ILE A 38 -4.99 -2.90 -0.85
N LYS A 39 -4.08 -3.14 -1.79
CA LYS A 39 -4.43 -3.40 -3.19
C LYS A 39 -5.25 -4.69 -3.36
N MET A 40 -4.96 -5.73 -2.59
CA MET A 40 -5.74 -6.97 -2.58
C MET A 40 -7.14 -6.75 -1.99
N GLU A 41 -7.25 -6.00 -0.90
CA GLU A 41 -8.54 -5.65 -0.30
C GLU A 41 -9.41 -4.84 -1.26
N ILE A 42 -8.86 -3.80 -1.90
CA ILE A 42 -9.56 -3.01 -2.92
C ILE A 42 -10.06 -3.91 -4.06
N LYS A 43 -9.26 -4.88 -4.52
CA LYS A 43 -9.67 -5.83 -5.57
C LYS A 43 -10.84 -6.71 -5.10
N SER A 44 -10.84 -7.13 -3.84
CA SER A 44 -11.92 -7.92 -3.26
C SER A 44 -13.21 -7.11 -3.12
N LEU A 45 -13.11 -5.86 -2.66
CA LEU A 45 -14.23 -4.93 -2.57
C LEU A 45 -14.86 -4.66 -3.95
N ARG A 46 -14.04 -4.45 -4.99
CA ARG A 46 -14.54 -4.27 -6.37
C ARG A 46 -15.36 -5.47 -6.84
N LYS A 47 -14.90 -6.69 -6.60
CA LYS A 47 -15.65 -7.92 -6.95
C LYS A 47 -16.97 -8.02 -6.19
N ALA A 48 -17.00 -7.61 -4.93
CA ALA A 48 -18.22 -7.62 -4.12
C ALA A 48 -19.26 -6.64 -4.69
N VAL A 49 -18.83 -5.42 -5.05
CA VAL A 49 -19.69 -4.42 -5.70
C VAL A 49 -20.23 -4.94 -7.03
N GLU A 50 -19.39 -5.48 -7.91
CA GLU A 50 -19.84 -6.07 -9.19
C GLU A 50 -20.86 -7.21 -8.98
N SER A 51 -20.70 -8.00 -7.91
CA SER A 51 -21.68 -9.04 -7.57
C SER A 51 -22.99 -8.46 -7.05
N MET A 52 -22.96 -7.33 -6.34
CA MET A 52 -24.16 -6.65 -5.87
C MET A 52 -24.93 -6.06 -7.04
N ASP A 53 -24.25 -5.38 -7.97
CA ASP A 53 -24.87 -4.80 -9.17
C ASP A 53 -25.63 -5.86 -9.98
N LYS A 54 -25.00 -7.02 -10.23
CA LYS A 54 -25.66 -8.15 -10.93
C LYS A 54 -26.90 -8.68 -10.20
N LYS A 55 -26.90 -8.64 -8.87
CA LYS A 55 -28.06 -9.06 -8.07
C LYS A 55 -29.18 -8.03 -8.16
N ILE A 56 -28.84 -6.74 -8.13
CA ILE A 56 -29.78 -5.64 -8.30
C ILE A 56 -30.44 -5.73 -9.68
N GLU A 57 -29.66 -5.85 -10.77
CA GLU A 57 -30.21 -6.01 -12.12
C GLU A 57 -31.19 -7.20 -12.22
N ARG A 58 -30.89 -8.31 -11.53
CA ARG A 58 -31.76 -9.48 -11.52
C ARG A 58 -33.07 -9.18 -10.79
N ILE A 59 -33.01 -8.46 -9.67
CA ILE A 59 -34.20 -8.05 -8.92
C ILE A 59 -35.06 -7.12 -9.78
N GLU A 60 -34.45 -6.12 -10.42
CA GLU A 60 -35.14 -5.18 -11.32
C GLU A 60 -35.89 -5.92 -12.44
N ARG A 61 -35.20 -6.83 -13.15
CA ARG A 61 -35.84 -7.66 -14.20
C ARG A 61 -36.98 -8.54 -13.69
N ILE A 62 -36.92 -8.97 -12.42
CA ILE A 62 -38.01 -9.75 -11.81
C ILE A 62 -39.19 -8.81 -11.51
N LEU A 63 -38.93 -7.63 -10.94
CA LEU A 63 -39.96 -6.65 -10.62
C LEU A 63 -40.68 -6.15 -11.86
N GLU A 64 -39.97 -5.94 -12.98
CA GLU A 64 -40.57 -5.59 -14.27
C GLU A 64 -41.61 -6.63 -14.69
N LYS A 65 -41.28 -7.94 -14.61
CA LYS A 65 -42.20 -9.03 -14.97
C LYS A 65 -43.44 -9.14 -14.10
N PHE A 66 -43.41 -8.60 -12.88
CA PHE A 66 -44.56 -8.60 -11.96
C PHE A 66 -45.35 -7.29 -12.00
N SER A 67 -44.83 -6.27 -12.69
CA SER A 67 -45.48 -4.96 -12.84
C SER A 67 -46.25 -4.83 -14.15
N ASP A 68 -46.03 -5.74 -15.10
CA ASP A 68 -46.84 -5.96 -16.33
C ASP A 68 -47.96 -7.00 -16.08
#